data_AF-A0A1Y2APK1-F1
#
_entry.id   AF-A0A1Y2APK1-F1
#
_cell.length_a   1.000
_cell.length_b   1.000
_cell.length_c   1.000
_cell.angle_alpha   90.00
_cell.angle_beta   90.00
_cell.angle_gamma   90.00
#
_symmetry.space_group_name_H-M   'P 1'
#
loop_
_entity.id
_entity.type
_entity.pdbx_description
1 polymer ?
#
loop_
_entity_poly.entity_id
_entity_poly.type
_entity_poly.pdbx_seq_one_letter_code
_entity_poly.pdbx_strand_id
1 'polypeptide(L)'
;MRVADKPSLRTCQALFYIYYFTMWKGQPVLGRPFLRLGMEMILSLQLDVDPDDSPWLNVLQLSDAEKEERRRIVYSYFYAYKTEQSIAGDTYGIPISVDKLNQLSEITEPYPAFTSFSFFGSVCEVYRLICDIKKHHSTAPESIETIMTSDTSVELQRQLNNVYTSIESKYLLAMENPCHVSSSDYDRFIIQLTAIPLWKYHT
;
A
#
# COMPACT_ATOMS: atom_id res chain seq x y z
N MET A 1 -23.53 6.25 23.36
CA MET A 1 -22.30 6.61 22.66
C MET A 1 -21.64 5.31 22.22
N ARG A 2 -21.61 5.02 20.91
CA ARG A 2 -20.96 3.84 20.35
C ARG A 2 -19.44 4.04 20.43
N VAL A 3 -18.67 2.95 20.50
CA VAL A 3 -17.20 3.00 20.55
C VAL A 3 -16.59 3.71 19.32
N ALA A 4 -17.31 3.73 18.20
CA ALA A 4 -16.93 4.46 16.99
C ALA A 4 -17.16 5.99 17.08
N ASP A 5 -17.88 6.50 18.09
CA ASP A 5 -18.22 7.92 18.20
C ASP A 5 -17.01 8.77 18.64
N LYS A 6 -15.96 8.14 19.20
CA LYS A 6 -14.71 8.82 19.54
C LYS A 6 -13.56 8.28 18.68
N PRO A 7 -13.04 9.07 17.73
CA PRO A 7 -11.86 8.72 16.96
C PRO A 7 -10.68 8.30 17.85
N SER A 8 -10.08 7.14 17.58
CA SER A 8 -8.87 6.68 18.27
C SER A 8 -8.04 5.75 17.38
N LEU A 9 -6.71 5.77 17.56
CA LEU A 9 -5.80 4.88 16.83
C LEU A 9 -6.19 3.40 17.02
N ARG A 10 -6.57 3.01 18.24
CA ARG A 10 -6.95 1.63 18.56
C ARG A 10 -8.22 1.19 17.84
N THR A 11 -9.22 2.06 17.74
CA THR A 11 -10.43 1.77 16.95
C THR A 11 -10.09 1.66 15.47
N CYS A 12 -9.22 2.52 14.95
CA CYS A 12 -8.73 2.42 13.57
C CYS A 12 -8.06 1.06 13.30
N GLN A 13 -7.16 0.63 14.18
CA GLN A 13 -6.52 -0.69 14.07
C GLN A 13 -7.53 -1.84 14.12
N ALA A 14 -8.49 -1.79 15.05
CA ALA A 14 -9.52 -2.82 15.17
C ALA A 14 -10.37 -2.93 13.89
N LEU A 15 -10.78 -1.79 13.30
CA LEU A 15 -11.52 -1.76 12.04
C LEU A 15 -10.69 -2.36 10.89
N PHE A 16 -9.39 -2.09 10.85
CA PHE A 16 -8.47 -2.67 9.86
C PHE A 16 -8.41 -4.19 9.97
N TYR A 17 -8.26 -4.72 11.19
CA TYR A 17 -8.21 -6.16 11.41
C TYR A 17 -9.52 -6.86 11.10
N ILE A 18 -10.66 -6.24 11.36
CA ILE A 18 -11.98 -6.77 10.94
C ILE A 18 -12.03 -6.85 9.41
N TYR A 19 -11.67 -5.76 8.72
CA TYR A 19 -11.57 -5.76 7.25
C TYR A 19 -10.65 -6.88 6.75
N TYR A 20 -9.41 -6.95 7.25
CA TYR A 20 -8.45 -7.96 6.83
C TYR A 20 -8.94 -9.39 7.07
N PHE A 21 -9.58 -9.64 8.22
CA PHE A 21 -10.19 -10.93 8.52
C PHE A 21 -11.27 -11.32 7.51
N THR A 22 -12.16 -10.39 7.15
CA THR A 22 -13.20 -10.67 6.13
C THR A 22 -12.62 -10.93 4.75
N MET A 23 -11.53 -10.24 4.36
CA MET A 23 -10.81 -10.51 3.12
C MET A 23 -10.24 -11.93 3.12
N TRP A 24 -9.60 -12.33 4.21
CA TRP A 24 -9.06 -13.67 4.37
C TRP A 24 -10.13 -14.77 4.34
N LYS A 25 -11.35 -14.45 4.78
CA LYS A 25 -12.51 -15.35 4.67
C LYS A 25 -13.21 -15.32 3.32
N GLY A 26 -12.73 -14.52 2.36
CA GLY A 26 -13.35 -14.39 1.04
C GLY A 26 -14.70 -13.65 1.09
N GLN A 27 -14.91 -12.79 2.08
CA GLN A 27 -16.15 -12.02 2.28
C GLN A 27 -15.88 -10.51 2.18
N PRO A 28 -15.32 -9.99 1.07
CA PRO A 28 -14.90 -8.60 0.94
C PRO A 28 -16.03 -7.59 1.17
N VAL A 29 -17.24 -7.92 0.73
CA VAL A 29 -18.43 -7.05 0.89
C VAL A 29 -18.71 -6.73 2.36
N LEU A 30 -18.45 -7.66 3.28
CA LEU A 30 -18.62 -7.45 4.72
C LEU A 30 -17.51 -6.56 5.31
N GLY A 31 -16.29 -6.62 4.78
CA GLY A 31 -15.14 -5.83 5.24
C GLY A 31 -15.18 -4.38 4.83
N ARG A 32 -15.74 -4.11 3.66
CA ARG A 32 -15.78 -2.81 2.99
C ARG A 32 -16.24 -1.63 3.88
N PRO A 33 -17.35 -1.73 4.63
CA PRO A 33 -17.77 -0.68 5.55
C PRO A 33 -16.73 -0.37 6.64
N PHE A 34 -16.00 -1.37 7.13
CA PHE A 34 -14.97 -1.19 8.16
C PHE A 34 -13.72 -0.52 7.58
N LEU A 35 -13.33 -0.86 6.35
CA LEU A 35 -12.27 -0.17 5.63
C LEU A 35 -12.60 1.31 5.46
N ARG A 36 -13.82 1.60 4.96
CA ARG A 36 -14.30 2.97 4.78
C ARG A 36 -14.28 3.77 6.09
N LEU A 37 -14.89 3.24 7.15
CA LEU A 37 -14.96 3.90 8.45
C LEU A 37 -13.56 4.14 9.04
N GLY A 38 -12.64 3.20 8.84
CA GLY A 38 -11.25 3.36 9.27
C GLY A 38 -10.51 4.48 8.53
N MET A 39 -10.71 4.61 7.22
CA MET A 39 -10.15 5.72 6.45
C MET A 39 -10.73 7.08 6.86
N GLU A 40 -12.04 7.15 7.13
CA GLU A 40 -12.66 8.35 7.68
C GLU A 40 -12.06 8.71 9.05
N MET A 41 -11.77 7.70 9.88
CA MET A 41 -11.11 7.89 11.17
C MET A 41 -9.65 8.33 11.04
N ILE A 42 -8.90 7.83 10.06
CA ILE A 42 -7.53 8.30 9.74
C ILE A 42 -7.53 9.80 9.50
N LEU A 43 -8.42 10.27 8.62
CA LEU A 43 -8.53 11.70 8.29
C LEU A 43 -8.99 12.52 9.49
N SER A 44 -9.96 12.02 10.26
CA SER A 44 -10.45 12.69 11.47
C SER A 44 -9.36 12.85 12.54
N LEU A 45 -8.43 11.90 12.62
CA LEU A 45 -7.29 11.92 13.55
C LEU A 45 -6.05 12.62 12.96
N GLN A 46 -6.11 13.03 11.69
CA GLN A 46 -4.99 13.57 10.92
C GLN A 46 -3.78 12.63 10.93
N LEU A 47 -4.02 11.32 10.81
CA LEU A 47 -2.92 10.33 10.76
C LEU A 47 -2.20 10.36 9.39
N ASP A 48 -2.81 10.96 8.37
CA ASP A 48 -2.25 11.17 7.02
C ASP A 48 -1.20 12.29 6.96
N VAL A 49 -0.83 12.87 8.10
CA VAL A 49 0.30 13.80 8.27
C VAL A 49 1.34 13.12 9.16
N ASP A 50 2.62 13.23 8.81
CA ASP A 50 3.67 12.58 9.58
C ASP A 50 3.64 13.04 11.05
N PRO A 51 3.75 12.14 12.03
CA PRO A 51 3.78 12.53 13.43
C PRO A 51 4.98 13.42 13.79
N ASP A 52 6.08 13.38 13.04
CA ASP A 52 7.21 14.31 13.22
C ASP A 52 6.86 15.74 12.77
N ASP A 53 5.92 15.90 11.84
CA ASP A 53 5.46 17.17 11.28
C ASP A 53 4.15 17.67 11.93
N SER A 54 3.75 17.08 13.05
CA SER A 54 2.46 17.30 13.71
C SER A 54 2.59 17.98 15.08
N PRO A 55 2.71 19.33 15.16
CA PRO A 55 2.96 20.03 16.42
C PRO A 55 1.94 19.74 17.54
N TRP A 56 0.69 19.42 17.19
CA TRP A 56 -0.35 19.07 18.16
C TRP A 56 -0.10 17.74 18.88
N LEU A 57 0.80 16.89 18.37
CA LEU A 57 1.21 15.64 19.01
C LEU A 57 2.39 15.82 19.97
N ASN A 58 3.07 16.98 19.99
CA ASN A 58 4.23 17.21 20.86
C ASN A 58 3.91 17.02 22.35
N VAL A 59 2.68 17.34 22.76
CA VAL A 59 2.21 17.15 24.14
C VAL A 59 2.12 15.68 24.56
N LEU A 60 2.04 14.75 23.60
CA LEU A 60 1.95 13.31 23.86
C LEU A 60 3.32 12.66 24.05
N GLN A 61 4.41 13.34 23.67
CA GLN A 61 5.78 12.82 23.78
C GLN A 61 5.92 11.40 23.20
N LEU A 62 5.38 11.19 22.00
CA LEU A 62 5.37 9.88 21.34
C LEU A 62 6.79 9.35 21.16
N SER A 63 7.00 8.10 21.55
CA SER A 63 8.20 7.34 21.21
C SER A 63 8.29 7.06 19.71
N ASP A 64 9.49 6.76 19.21
CA ASP A 64 9.69 6.45 17.79
C ASP A 64 8.85 5.23 17.35
N ALA A 65 8.66 4.25 18.23
CA ALA A 65 7.78 3.11 17.99
C ALA A 65 6.30 3.53 17.83
N GLU A 66 5.80 4.46 18.66
CA GLU A 66 4.41 4.94 18.54
C GLU A 66 4.19 5.80 17.29
N LYS A 67 5.20 6.58 16.89
CA LYS A 67 5.18 7.32 15.62
C LYS A 67 5.15 6.35 14.44
N GLU A 68 5.98 5.32 14.49
CA GLU A 68 6.06 4.30 13.45
C GLU A 68 4.77 3.46 13.37
N GLU A 69 4.15 3.11 14.50
CA GLU A 69 2.85 2.44 14.57
C GLU A 69 1.77 3.26 13.83
N ARG A 70 1.78 4.59 13.98
CA ARG A 70 0.86 5.51 13.29
C ARG A 70 1.10 5.53 11.77
N ARG A 71 2.36 5.58 11.31
CA ARG A 71 2.66 5.51 9.87
C ARG A 71 2.19 4.20 9.27
N ARG A 72 2.49 3.08 9.95
CA ARG A 72 2.17 1.72 9.50
C ARG A 72 0.68 1.50 9.32
N ILE A 73 -0.16 2.04 10.22
CA ILE A 73 -1.60 1.89 10.06
C ILE A 73 -2.09 2.64 8.81
N VAL A 74 -1.58 3.84 8.52
CA VAL A 74 -2.00 4.61 7.34
C VAL A 74 -1.54 3.94 6.05
N TYR A 75 -0.29 3.49 5.98
CA TYR A 75 0.19 2.68 4.87
C TYR A 75 -0.65 1.42 4.66
N SER A 76 -0.99 0.70 5.74
CA SER A 76 -1.83 -0.50 5.68
C SER A 76 -3.21 -0.22 5.09
N TYR A 77 -3.85 0.88 5.52
CA TYR A 77 -5.13 1.34 4.96
C TYR A 77 -5.01 1.78 3.50
N PHE A 78 -3.95 2.52 3.16
CA PHE A 78 -3.71 2.97 1.80
C PHE A 78 -3.54 1.79 0.84
N TYR A 79 -2.73 0.81 1.23
CA TYR A 79 -2.56 -0.43 0.48
C TYR A 79 -3.89 -1.17 0.31
N ALA A 80 -4.61 -1.44 1.40
CA ALA A 80 -5.91 -2.10 1.36
C ALA A 80 -6.91 -1.37 0.46
N TYR A 81 -6.94 -0.04 0.53
CA TYR A 81 -7.78 0.79 -0.31
C TYR A 81 -7.40 0.66 -1.79
N LYS A 82 -6.12 0.74 -2.14
CA LYS A 82 -5.66 0.59 -3.53
C LYS A 82 -5.90 -0.82 -4.06
N THR A 83 -5.74 -1.85 -3.24
CA THR A 83 -6.10 -3.22 -3.59
C THR A 83 -7.60 -3.35 -3.87
N GLU A 84 -8.47 -2.83 -3.00
CA GLU A 84 -9.92 -2.86 -3.25
C GLU A 84 -10.31 -2.08 -4.52
N GLN A 85 -9.74 -0.90 -4.75
CA GLN A 85 -9.98 -0.14 -5.98
C GLN A 85 -9.56 -0.94 -7.22
N SER A 86 -8.42 -1.63 -7.13
CA SER A 86 -7.92 -2.46 -8.23
C SER A 86 -8.82 -3.66 -8.54
N ILE A 87 -9.73 -4.04 -7.64
CA ILE A 87 -10.66 -5.16 -7.83
C ILE A 87 -12.07 -4.66 -8.18
N ALA A 88 -12.61 -3.74 -7.39
CA ALA A 88 -14.04 -3.42 -7.35
C ALA A 88 -14.50 -2.33 -8.33
N GLY A 89 -13.58 -1.53 -8.88
CA GLY A 89 -13.90 -0.40 -9.79
C GLY A 89 -14.57 0.79 -9.10
N ASP A 90 -15.53 0.55 -8.20
CA ASP A 90 -16.21 1.55 -7.39
C ASP A 90 -15.40 1.88 -6.13
N THR A 91 -15.14 3.17 -5.92
CA THR A 91 -14.30 3.65 -4.82
C THR A 91 -15.11 4.56 -3.90
N TYR A 92 -14.74 4.63 -2.63
CA TYR A 92 -15.40 5.49 -1.64
C TYR A 92 -15.15 6.99 -1.85
N GLY A 93 -14.27 7.37 -2.80
CA GLY A 93 -13.88 8.76 -3.00
C GLY A 93 -13.16 9.39 -1.81
N ILE A 94 -12.59 8.58 -0.91
CA ILE A 94 -11.92 9.09 0.29
C ILE A 94 -10.48 9.53 -0.08
N PRO A 95 -10.10 10.80 0.19
CA PRO A 95 -8.83 11.37 -0.26
C PRO A 95 -7.68 11.05 0.71
N ILE A 96 -7.43 9.77 0.98
CA ILE A 96 -6.27 9.34 1.77
C ILE A 96 -5.00 9.37 0.89
N SER A 97 -3.92 9.94 1.42
CA SER A 97 -2.60 9.98 0.78
C SER A 97 -1.51 9.58 1.78
N VAL A 98 -0.40 9.07 1.27
CA VAL A 98 0.82 8.77 2.03
C VAL A 98 1.96 9.73 1.69
N ASP A 99 1.73 10.74 0.85
CA ASP A 99 2.77 11.65 0.33
C ASP A 99 3.38 12.54 1.43
N LYS A 100 2.64 12.74 2.52
CA LYS A 100 3.05 13.53 3.68
C LYS A 100 3.57 12.66 4.84
N LEU A 101 3.81 11.38 4.59
CA LEU A 101 4.37 10.47 5.57
C LEU A 101 5.82 10.16 5.22
N ASN A 102 6.66 10.08 6.25
CA ASN A 102 7.99 9.52 6.11
C ASN A 102 7.91 8.03 5.76
N GLN A 103 8.96 7.53 5.11
CA GLN A 103 9.08 6.12 4.79
C GLN A 103 9.10 5.27 6.06
N LEU A 104 8.50 4.07 5.97
CA LEU A 104 8.50 3.10 7.06
C LEU A 104 9.92 2.67 7.40
N SER A 105 10.31 2.86 8.66
CA SER A 105 11.64 2.56 9.16
C SER A 105 11.66 1.32 10.05
N GLU A 106 12.86 0.77 10.25
CA GLU A 106 13.08 -0.28 11.24
C GLU A 106 13.19 0.35 12.63
N ILE A 107 12.57 -0.29 13.64
CA ILE A 107 12.69 0.09 15.04
C ILE A 107 13.22 -1.11 15.81
N THR A 108 14.50 -1.04 16.21
CA THR A 108 15.21 -2.11 16.92
C THR A 108 15.35 -1.88 18.42
N GLU A 109 15.09 -0.66 18.89
CA GLU A 109 15.28 -0.24 20.28
C GLU A 109 13.96 0.18 20.93
N PRO A 110 13.75 -0.10 22.23
CA PRO A 110 14.61 -0.88 23.11
C PRO A 110 14.56 -2.40 22.84
N TYR A 111 13.69 -2.82 21.92
CA TYR A 111 13.60 -4.17 21.38
C TYR A 111 13.13 -4.10 19.92
N PRO A 112 13.41 -5.13 19.10
CA PRO A 112 12.92 -5.21 17.73
C PRO A 112 11.39 -5.19 17.67
N ALA A 113 10.83 -4.01 17.41
CA ALA A 113 9.38 -3.79 17.34
C ALA A 113 8.90 -3.84 15.89
N PHE A 114 9.69 -3.31 14.96
CA PHE A 114 9.31 -3.19 13.56
C PHE A 114 10.46 -3.48 12.62
N THR A 115 10.25 -4.33 11.63
CA THR A 115 11.17 -4.55 10.51
C THR A 115 11.02 -3.48 9.44
N SER A 116 12.08 -3.22 8.68
CA SER A 116 12.01 -2.30 7.53
C SER A 116 11.05 -2.81 6.44
N PHE A 117 10.22 -1.91 5.91
CA PHE A 117 9.31 -2.15 4.77
C PHE A 117 9.49 -1.07 3.69
N SER A 118 10.73 -0.82 3.26
CA SER A 118 11.01 0.22 2.26
C SER A 118 10.30 0.02 0.91
N PHE A 119 9.94 -1.22 0.56
CA PHE A 119 9.24 -1.55 -0.69
C PHE A 119 7.75 -1.15 -0.70
N PHE A 120 7.18 -0.80 0.45
CA PHE A 120 5.74 -0.64 0.59
C PHE A 120 5.20 0.54 -0.23
N GLY A 121 5.96 1.63 -0.31
CA GLY A 121 5.64 2.76 -1.18
C GLY A 121 5.55 2.33 -2.65
N SER A 122 6.54 1.59 -3.14
CA SER A 122 6.55 1.10 -4.51
C SER A 122 5.39 0.15 -4.81
N VAL A 123 5.01 -0.71 -3.86
CA VAL A 123 3.82 -1.58 -4.02
C VAL A 123 2.56 -0.74 -4.18
N CYS A 124 2.38 0.29 -3.36
CA CYS A 124 1.20 1.16 -3.47
C CYS A 124 1.15 1.89 -4.82
N GLU A 125 2.29 2.32 -5.35
CA GLU A 125 2.38 2.92 -6.69
C GLU A 125 2.04 1.93 -7.81
N VAL A 126 2.46 0.67 -7.70
CA VAL A 126 2.07 -0.39 -8.64
C VAL A 126 0.54 -0.56 -8.64
N TYR A 127 -0.09 -0.66 -7.46
CA TYR A 127 -1.55 -0.80 -7.38
C TYR A 127 -2.29 0.45 -7.90
N ARG A 128 -1.75 1.66 -7.65
CA ARG A 128 -2.29 2.90 -8.22
C ARG A 128 -2.26 2.85 -9.74
N LEU A 129 -1.12 2.49 -10.34
CA LEU A 129 -0.99 2.36 -11.79
C LEU A 129 -1.95 1.31 -12.37
N ILE A 130 -2.11 0.16 -11.72
CA ILE A 130 -3.09 -0.87 -12.12
C ILE A 130 -4.50 -0.28 -12.12
N CYS A 131 -4.87 0.51 -11.11
CA CYS A 131 -6.18 1.18 -11.08
C CYS A 131 -6.34 2.16 -12.25
N ASP A 132 -5.31 2.95 -12.54
CA ASP A 132 -5.33 3.92 -13.64
C ASP A 132 -5.46 3.24 -15.01
N ILE A 133 -4.73 2.14 -15.25
CA ILE A 133 -4.85 1.31 -16.45
C ILE A 133 -6.25 0.71 -16.56
N LYS A 134 -6.76 0.11 -15.48
CA LYS A 134 -8.12 -0.48 -15.46
C LYS A 134 -9.19 0.58 -15.72
N LYS A 135 -9.04 1.77 -15.15
CA LYS A 135 -9.98 2.87 -15.35
C LYS A 135 -9.97 3.33 -16.80
N HIS A 136 -8.80 3.49 -17.41
CA HIS A 136 -8.69 3.84 -18.83
C HIS A 136 -9.40 2.81 -19.72
N HIS A 137 -9.21 1.52 -19.46
CA HIS A 137 -9.83 0.43 -20.22
C HIS A 137 -11.23 0.02 -19.74
N SER A 138 -11.84 0.77 -18.81
CA SER A 138 -13.21 0.50 -18.36
C SER A 138 -14.26 0.97 -19.37
N THR A 139 -13.87 1.87 -20.29
CA THR A 139 -14.69 2.33 -21.40
C THR A 139 -14.20 1.69 -22.69
N ALA A 140 -15.12 1.19 -23.51
CA ALA A 140 -14.75 0.61 -24.81
C ALA A 140 -14.14 1.71 -25.71
N PRO A 141 -12.98 1.45 -26.33
CA PRO A 141 -12.38 2.41 -27.26
C PRO A 141 -13.22 2.52 -28.53
N GLU A 142 -13.18 3.67 -29.19
CA GLU A 142 -13.92 3.90 -30.45
C GLU A 142 -13.39 3.04 -31.60
N SER A 143 -12.11 2.67 -31.56
CA SER A 143 -11.46 1.80 -32.54
C SER A 143 -10.24 1.08 -31.94
N ILE A 144 -9.72 0.07 -32.65
CA ILE A 144 -8.46 -0.60 -32.30
C ILE A 144 -7.29 0.37 -32.38
N GLU A 145 -7.30 1.30 -33.35
CA GLU A 145 -6.23 2.27 -33.54
C GLU A 145 -6.10 3.21 -32.34
N THR A 146 -7.23 3.63 -31.76
CA THR A 146 -7.28 4.41 -30.53
C THR A 146 -6.57 3.72 -29.36
N ILE A 147 -6.59 2.38 -29.26
CA ILE A 147 -5.88 1.65 -28.19
C ILE A 147 -4.37 1.88 -28.30
N MET A 148 -3.86 1.85 -29.53
CA MET A 148 -2.43 1.92 -29.83
C MET A 148 -1.88 3.35 -29.83
N THR A 149 -2.72 4.33 -30.19
CA THR A 149 -2.28 5.71 -30.44
C THR A 149 -2.80 6.72 -29.41
N SER A 150 -3.59 6.32 -28.42
CA SER A 150 -4.08 7.28 -27.43
C SER A 150 -2.92 7.89 -26.61
N ASP A 151 -2.98 9.21 -26.41
CA ASP A 151 -2.06 9.92 -25.52
C ASP A 151 -2.08 9.35 -24.10
N THR A 152 -3.23 8.79 -23.68
CA THR A 152 -3.36 8.14 -22.37
C THR A 152 -2.54 6.84 -22.29
N SER A 153 -2.51 6.03 -23.36
CA SER A 153 -1.66 4.84 -23.42
C SER A 153 -0.17 5.21 -23.28
N VAL A 154 0.26 6.28 -23.95
CA VAL A 154 1.64 6.79 -23.86
C VAL A 154 1.96 7.26 -22.44
N GLU A 155 1.04 7.98 -21.81
CA GLU A 155 1.18 8.45 -20.43
C GLU A 155 1.23 7.29 -19.42
N LEU A 156 0.37 6.28 -19.57
CA LEU A 156 0.39 5.07 -18.73
C LEU A 156 1.70 4.30 -18.88
N GLN A 157 2.24 4.20 -20.11
CA GLN A 157 3.56 3.59 -20.35
C GLN A 157 4.68 4.38 -19.66
N ARG A 158 4.62 5.72 -19.69
CA ARG A 158 5.57 6.57 -18.98
C ARG A 158 5.49 6.34 -17.47
N GLN A 159 4.28 6.25 -16.92
CA GLN A 159 4.07 5.95 -15.49
C GLN A 159 4.59 4.56 -15.12
N LEU A 160 4.36 3.54 -15.97
CA LEU A 160 4.91 2.21 -15.78
C LEU A 160 6.43 2.23 -15.69
N ASN A 161 7.10 2.92 -16.62
CA ASN A 161 8.55 3.05 -16.60
C ASN A 161 9.03 3.78 -15.34
N ASN A 162 8.35 4.85 -14.93
CA ASN A 162 8.70 5.57 -13.70
C ASN A 162 8.59 4.65 -12.46
N VAL A 163 7.48 3.94 -12.32
CA VAL A 163 7.27 2.98 -11.21
C VAL A 163 8.36 1.91 -11.25
N TYR A 164 8.61 1.31 -12.41
CA TYR A 164 9.65 0.29 -12.58
C TYR A 164 11.05 0.79 -12.16
N THR A 165 11.44 1.98 -12.61
CA THR A 165 12.76 2.55 -12.26
C THR A 165 12.88 3.00 -10.80
N SER A 166 11.75 3.25 -10.13
CA SER A 166 11.72 3.63 -8.72
C SER A 166 11.87 2.44 -7.76
N ILE A 167 11.60 1.22 -8.23
CA ILE A 167 11.73 0.01 -7.41
C ILE A 167 13.20 -0.37 -7.29
N GLU A 168 13.70 -0.54 -6.06
CA GLU A 168 15.04 -1.03 -5.84
C GLU A 168 15.24 -2.40 -6.51
N SER A 169 16.38 -2.58 -7.20
CA SER A 169 16.65 -3.79 -8.00
C SER A 169 16.56 -5.10 -7.19
N LYS A 170 16.82 -5.05 -5.89
CA LYS A 170 16.67 -6.20 -4.97
C LYS A 170 15.24 -6.72 -4.82
N TYR A 171 14.24 -5.90 -5.18
CA TYR A 171 12.82 -6.27 -5.19
C TYR A 171 12.30 -6.64 -6.59
N LEU A 172 13.13 -6.52 -7.63
CA LEU A 172 12.79 -6.86 -9.00
C LEU A 172 13.32 -8.27 -9.32
N LEU A 173 12.39 -9.20 -9.53
CA LEU A 173 12.72 -10.53 -10.02
C LEU A 173 13.07 -10.44 -11.50
N ALA A 174 14.36 -10.57 -11.81
CA ALA A 174 14.87 -10.45 -13.17
C ALA A 174 14.74 -11.78 -13.92
N MET A 175 13.96 -11.77 -15.00
CA MET A 175 13.78 -12.90 -15.90
C MET A 175 14.60 -12.72 -17.17
N GLU A 176 15.18 -13.81 -17.68
CA GLU A 176 15.82 -13.82 -18.99
C GLU A 176 14.81 -13.66 -20.13
N ASN A 177 13.61 -14.23 -19.96
CA ASN A 177 12.54 -14.16 -20.94
C ASN A 177 11.19 -13.86 -20.26
N PRO A 178 10.47 -12.78 -20.63
CA PRO A 178 9.21 -12.41 -19.97
C PRO A 178 8.08 -13.45 -20.15
N CYS A 179 8.18 -14.35 -21.13
CA CYS A 179 7.15 -15.34 -21.44
C CYS A 179 7.38 -16.68 -20.74
N HIS A 180 8.55 -16.92 -20.15
CA HIS A 180 8.90 -18.22 -19.58
C HIS A 180 9.94 -18.08 -18.47
N VAL A 181 9.64 -18.65 -17.29
CA VAL A 181 10.57 -18.77 -16.17
C VAL A 181 11.48 -19.97 -16.40
N SER A 182 12.77 -19.74 -16.67
CA SER A 182 13.76 -20.81 -16.83
C SER A 182 14.23 -21.36 -15.47
N SER A 183 14.89 -22.53 -15.47
CA SER A 183 15.56 -23.03 -14.26
C SER A 183 16.61 -22.06 -13.73
N SER A 184 17.32 -21.34 -14.60
CA SER A 184 18.29 -20.31 -14.17
C SER A 184 17.61 -19.10 -13.52
N ASP A 185 16.40 -18.74 -13.94
CA ASP A 185 15.59 -17.72 -13.27
C ASP A 185 15.23 -18.16 -11.84
N TYR A 186 14.84 -19.43 -11.63
CA TYR A 186 14.55 -19.94 -10.28
C TYR A 186 15.76 -19.83 -9.34
N ASP A 187 16.94 -20.25 -9.78
CA ASP A 187 18.17 -20.16 -8.97
C ASP A 187 18.47 -18.69 -8.63
N ARG A 188 18.34 -17.79 -9.60
CA ARG A 188 18.49 -16.34 -9.40
C ARG A 188 17.46 -15.78 -8.43
N PHE A 189 16.19 -16.20 -8.51
CA PHE A 189 15.14 -15.77 -7.58
C PHE A 189 15.43 -16.24 -6.15
N ILE A 190 15.89 -17.48 -5.96
CA ILE A 190 16.26 -17.99 -4.63
C ILE A 190 17.38 -17.13 -4.03
N ILE A 191 18.42 -16.82 -4.82
CA ILE A 191 19.52 -15.96 -4.37
C ILE A 191 19.02 -14.54 -4.04
N GLN A 192 18.14 -13.96 -4.86
CA GLN A 192 17.57 -12.64 -4.60
C GLN A 192 16.69 -12.63 -3.34
N LEU A 193 15.82 -13.62 -3.17
CA LEU A 193 14.87 -13.69 -2.06
C LEU A 193 15.56 -13.98 -0.72
N THR A 194 16.61 -14.81 -0.71
CA THR A 194 17.41 -15.08 0.51
C THR A 194 18.19 -13.87 1.00
N ALA A 195 18.48 -12.89 0.12
CA ALA A 195 19.08 -11.63 0.51
C ALA A 195 18.10 -10.66 1.20
N ILE A 196 16.78 -10.92 1.15
CA ILE A 196 15.77 -10.06 1.76
C ILE A 196 15.61 -10.40 3.26
N PRO A 197 15.86 -9.46 4.18
CA PRO A 197 15.88 -9.71 5.63
C PRO A 197 14.60 -10.32 6.22
N LEU A 198 13.45 -10.12 5.57
CA LEU A 198 12.13 -10.60 6.04
C LEU A 198 12.05 -12.12 6.23
N TRP A 199 12.92 -12.89 5.57
CA TRP A 199 12.95 -14.35 5.69
C TRP A 199 13.64 -14.87 6.96
N LYS A 200 14.41 -14.02 7.68
CA LYS A 200 15.20 -14.46 8.85
C LYS A 200 14.36 -14.68 10.13
N TYR A 201 13.10 -14.27 10.16
CA TYR A 201 12.25 -14.34 11.35
C TYR A 201 11.23 -15.50 11.32
N HIS A 202 11.25 -16.34 10.27
CA HIS A 202 10.31 -17.46 10.09
C HIS A 202 10.99 -18.84 9.93
N THR A 203 12.30 -18.92 10.17
CA THR A 203 13.08 -20.17 10.29
C THR A 203 13.66 -20.27 11.68
#